data_AF-F9Z6D9-F1
#
_entry.id   AF-F9Z6D9-F1
#
_cell.length_a   1.000
_cell.length_b   1.000
_cell.length_c   1.000
_cell.angle_alpha   90.00
_cell.angle_beta   90.00
_cell.angle_gamma   90.00
#
_symmetry.space_group_name_H-M   'P 1'
#
loop_
_entity.id
_entity.type
_entity.pdbx_description
1 polymer ?
#
loop_
_entity_poly.entity_id
_entity_poly.type
_entity_poly.pdbx_seq_one_letter_code
_entity_poly.pdbx_strand_id
1 'polypeptide(L)'
;MVSAGVVVTSDVAVNTVVGGVPVKFIRITMASDGIVRLSKIEVRPEYLDAYLKYATEVGEISLRREPGVLTMYAVREKENPCRITILET
;
A
#
# COMPACT_ATOMS: atom_id res chain seq x y z
N MET A 1 4.95 -7.53 -17.71
CA MET A 1 3.80 -7.53 -16.78
C MET A 1 4.36 -7.76 -15.39
N VAL A 2 4.45 -6.73 -14.54
CA VAL A 2 5.10 -6.83 -13.23
C VAL A 2 4.01 -7.00 -12.18
N SER A 3 3.99 -8.14 -11.48
CA SER A 3 3.10 -8.37 -10.34
C SER A 3 3.89 -8.10 -9.06
N ALA A 4 3.56 -7.03 -8.35
CA ALA A 4 4.10 -6.78 -7.01
C ALA A 4 3.17 -7.44 -5.98
N GLY A 5 3.65 -8.49 -5.30
CA GLY A 5 2.92 -9.14 -4.22
C GLY A 5 3.48 -8.71 -2.87
N VAL A 6 2.69 -8.01 -2.06
CA VAL A 6 3.06 -7.65 -0.68
C VAL A 6 2.67 -8.80 0.25
N VAL A 7 3.65 -9.35 0.98
CA VAL A 7 3.40 -10.33 2.05
C VAL A 7 3.47 -9.57 3.37
N VAL A 8 2.44 -9.64 4.21
CA VAL A 8 2.45 -8.99 5.53
C VAL A 8 2.61 -10.06 6.60
N THR A 9 3.71 -10.02 7.34
CA THR A 9 3.94 -10.84 8.54
C THR A 9 3.96 -9.95 9.79
N SER A 10 3.91 -10.53 10.99
CA SER A 10 3.99 -9.81 12.27
C SER A 10 5.22 -8.89 12.38
N ASP A 11 6.28 -9.23 11.64
CA ASP A 11 7.32 -8.29 11.23
C ASP A 11 6.98 -7.84 9.79
N VAL A 12 6.70 -6.56 9.54
CA VAL A 12 6.28 -6.13 8.19
C VAL A 12 7.46 -6.32 7.23
N ALA A 13 7.39 -7.34 6.40
CA ALA A 13 8.34 -7.63 5.33
C ALA A 13 7.70 -7.27 4.00
N VAL A 14 7.82 -6.02 3.55
CA VAL A 14 7.30 -5.63 2.24
C VAL A 14 8.14 -6.30 1.15
N ASN A 15 7.65 -7.41 0.64
CA ASN A 15 8.18 -8.00 -0.58
C ASN A 15 7.67 -7.20 -1.78
N THR A 16 8.58 -6.65 -2.58
CA THR A 16 8.25 -6.22 -3.94
C THR A 16 8.90 -7.23 -4.89
N VAL A 17 8.14 -7.81 -5.80
CA VAL A 17 8.66 -8.70 -6.83
C VAL A 17 8.63 -7.93 -8.15
N VAL A 18 9.80 -7.62 -8.71
CA VAL A 18 9.90 -7.01 -10.04
C VAL A 18 10.51 -8.01 -11.01
N GLY A 19 9.69 -8.57 -11.89
CA GLY A 19 10.18 -9.47 -12.96
C GLY A 19 10.85 -10.76 -12.46
N GLY A 20 10.47 -11.26 -11.29
CA GLY A 20 11.08 -12.47 -10.69
C GLY A 20 12.37 -12.21 -9.91
N VAL A 21 12.82 -10.96 -9.81
CA VAL A 21 13.99 -10.57 -9.00
C VAL A 21 13.51 -10.09 -7.63
N PRO A 22 14.00 -10.67 -6.51
CA PRO A 22 13.77 -10.13 -5.19
C PRO A 22 14.45 -8.77 -5.07
N VAL A 23 13.68 -7.70 -4.86
CA VAL A 23 14.24 -6.38 -4.50
C VAL A 23 14.28 -6.22 -2.98
N LYS A 24 15.25 -5.42 -2.53
CA LYS A 24 15.69 -5.16 -1.14
C LYS A 24 14.62 -5.40 -0.06
N PHE A 25 14.92 -6.34 0.83
CA PHE A 25 14.18 -6.60 2.06
C PHE A 25 14.48 -5.48 3.08
N ILE A 26 13.47 -4.67 3.40
CA ILE A 26 13.50 -3.81 4.58
C ILE A 26 12.56 -4.46 5.58
N ARG A 27 13.13 -5.01 6.67
CA ARG A 27 12.35 -5.52 7.80
C ARG A 27 12.10 -4.36 8.73
N ILE A 28 10.84 -3.98 8.88
CA ILE A 28 10.43 -2.97 9.86
C ILE A 28 9.73 -3.70 10.99
N THR A 29 10.25 -3.56 12.21
CA THR A 29 9.63 -4.12 13.40
C THR A 29 8.48 -3.20 13.83
N MET A 30 7.24 -3.70 13.76
CA MET A 30 6.08 -3.01 14.31
C MET A 30 6.16 -2.98 15.83
N ALA A 31 5.58 -1.94 16.45
CA ALA A 31 5.29 -1.98 17.88
C ALA A 31 4.31 -3.13 18.19
N SER A 32 4.29 -3.60 19.44
CA SER A 32 3.43 -4.72 19.86
C SER A 32 1.93 -4.42 19.73
N ASP A 33 1.57 -3.15 19.72
CA ASP A 33 0.22 -2.61 19.51
C ASP A 33 0.02 -2.04 18.10
N GLY A 34 1.00 -2.24 17.20
CA GLY A 34 0.90 -1.85 15.80
C GLY A 34 -0.25 -2.58 15.12
N ILE A 35 -0.90 -1.90 14.18
CA ILE A 35 -2.04 -2.45 13.43
C ILE A 35 -1.65 -2.70 11.99
N VAL A 36 -2.38 -3.63 11.36
CA VAL A 36 -2.38 -3.81 9.91
C VAL A 36 -3.81 -3.60 9.44
N ARG A 37 -4.03 -2.73 8.47
CA ARG A 37 -5.36 -2.46 7.92
C ARG A 37 -5.39 -2.61 6.41
N LEU A 38 -6.43 -3.29 5.93
CA LEU A 38 -6.79 -3.37 4.52
C LEU A 38 -8.13 -2.67 4.31
N SER A 39 -8.08 -1.50 3.68
CA SER A 39 -9.30 -0.74 3.35
C SER A 39 -9.69 -0.99 1.91
N LYS A 40 -10.85 -1.62 1.68
CA LYS A 40 -11.41 -1.84 0.35
C LYS A 40 -12.35 -0.70 -0.01
N ILE A 41 -12.08 -0.06 -1.14
CA ILE A 41 -12.72 1.19 -1.55
C ILE A 41 -13.18 1.03 -3.00
N GLU A 42 -14.44 1.38 -3.27
CA GLU A 42 -14.98 1.45 -4.62
C GLU A 42 -15.23 2.91 -4.97
N VAL A 43 -14.49 3.42 -5.96
CA VAL A 43 -14.53 4.81 -6.38
C VAL A 43 -15.46 4.92 -7.58
N ARG A 44 -16.34 5.92 -7.59
CA ARG A 44 -17.13 6.21 -8.79
C ARG A 44 -16.20 6.59 -9.95
N PRO A 45 -16.40 6.06 -11.18
CA PRO A 45 -15.46 6.22 -12.29
C PRO A 45 -15.08 7.67 -12.60
N GLU A 46 -16.04 8.59 -12.51
CA GLU A 46 -15.84 10.02 -12.79
C GLU A 46 -14.95 10.74 -11.76
N TYR A 47 -14.64 10.10 -10.63
CA TYR A 47 -13.72 10.61 -9.60
C TYR A 47 -12.41 9.82 -9.52
N LEU A 48 -12.19 8.80 -10.36
CA LEU A 48 -11.05 7.89 -10.23
C LEU A 48 -9.72 8.65 -10.28
N ASP A 49 -9.52 9.52 -11.27
CA ASP A 49 -8.26 10.25 -11.42
C ASP A 49 -7.99 11.20 -10.25
N ALA A 50 -9.03 11.90 -9.78
CA ALA A 50 -8.94 12.78 -8.62
C ALA A 50 -8.60 11.99 -7.35
N TYR A 51 -9.27 10.85 -7.14
CA TYR A 51 -9.01 9.97 -6.02
C TYR A 51 -7.56 9.46 -6.03
N LEU A 52 -7.06 9.00 -7.18
CA LEU A 52 -5.69 8.50 -7.28
C LEU A 52 -4.65 9.58 -6.97
N LYS A 53 -4.87 10.81 -7.46
CA LYS A 53 -4.03 11.95 -7.11
C LYS A 53 -3.96 12.16 -5.60
N TYR A 54 -5.12 12.18 -4.92
CA TYR A 54 -5.16 12.37 -3.47
C TYR A 54 -4.59 11.19 -2.70
N ALA A 55 -4.84 9.95 -3.13
CA ALA A 55 -4.30 8.76 -2.48
C ALA A 55 -2.76 8.74 -2.53
N THR A 56 -2.16 9.17 -3.64
CA THR A 56 -0.71 9.35 -3.76
C THR A 56 -0.21 10.46 -2.85
N GLU A 57 -0.81 11.65 -2.90
CA GLU A 57 -0.39 12.79 -2.10
C GLU A 57 -0.45 12.49 -0.59
N VAL A 58 -1.58 11.95 -0.12
CA VAL A 58 -1.76 11.58 1.29
C VAL A 58 -0.77 10.48 1.67
N GLY A 59 -0.57 9.46 0.84
CA GLY A 59 0.40 8.40 1.13
C GLY A 59 1.82 8.92 1.31
N GLU A 60 2.27 9.81 0.43
CA GLU A 60 3.58 10.41 0.56
C GLU A 60 3.71 11.36 1.76
N ILE A 61 2.64 12.07 2.11
CA ILE A 61 2.62 12.98 3.25
C ILE A 61 2.67 12.18 4.55
N SER A 62 1.80 11.18 4.72
CA SER A 62 1.72 10.37 5.93
C SER A 62 3.03 9.64 6.20
N LEU A 63 3.62 8.99 5.18
CA LEU A 63 4.92 8.34 5.31
C LEU A 63 6.06 9.28 5.72
N ARG A 64 6.00 10.56 5.33
CA ARG A 64 7.04 11.55 5.67
C ARG A 64 6.79 12.27 6.99
N ARG A 65 5.54 12.46 7.39
CA ARG A 65 5.16 13.44 8.42
C ARG A 65 4.41 12.84 9.59
N GLU A 66 3.90 11.63 9.51
CA GLU A 66 3.13 11.00 10.58
C GLU A 66 3.98 9.89 11.24
N PRO A 67 4.58 10.17 12.41
CA PRO A 67 5.35 9.16 13.13
C PRO A 67 4.49 7.94 13.45
N GLY A 68 5.00 6.76 13.14
CA GLY A 68 4.28 5.50 13.35
C GLY A 68 3.64 4.94 12.08
N VAL A 69 3.46 5.74 11.02
CA VAL A 69 3.08 5.22 9.69
C VAL A 69 4.30 4.59 9.05
N LEU A 70 4.31 3.28 8.93
CA LEU A 70 5.40 2.49 8.37
C LEU A 70 5.16 2.17 6.90
N THR A 71 3.91 1.96 6.50
CA THR A 71 3.55 1.69 5.10
C THR A 71 2.20 2.28 4.72
N MET A 72 2.04 2.65 3.45
CA MET A 72 0.75 2.99 2.86
C MET A 72 0.77 2.68 1.35
N TYR A 73 0.21 1.54 0.96
CA TYR A 73 0.16 1.07 -0.43
C TYR A 73 -1.27 1.13 -0.95
N ALA A 74 -1.52 1.99 -1.94
CA ALA A 74 -2.75 1.98 -2.72
C ALA A 74 -2.61 1.03 -3.92
N VAL A 75 -3.34 -0.09 -3.89
CA VAL A 75 -3.31 -1.13 -4.92
C VAL A 75 -4.65 -1.12 -5.66
N ARG A 76 -4.61 -1.11 -7.00
CA ARG A 76 -5.81 -1.22 -7.84
C ARG A 76 -6.00 -2.67 -8.28
N GLU A 77 -7.25 -3.13 -8.31
CA GLU A 77 -7.58 -4.39 -8.97
C GLU A 77 -7.33 -4.27 -10.48
N LYS A 78 -6.80 -5.34 -11.08
CA LYS A 78 -6.44 -5.35 -12.50
C LYS A 78 -7.70 -5.36 -13.38
N GLU A 79 -8.72 -6.10 -12.97
CA GLU A 79 -9.97 -6.29 -13.69
C GLU A 79 -10.95 -5.14 -13.48
N ASN A 80 -10.86 -4.44 -12.34
CA ASN A 80 -11.67 -3.26 -12.06
C ASN A 80 -10.83 -2.16 -11.38
N PRO A 81 -10.30 -1.18 -12.14
CA PRO A 81 -9.44 -0.15 -11.58
C PRO A 81 -10.14 0.82 -10.62
N CYS A 82 -11.49 0.80 -10.56
CA CYS A 82 -12.27 1.57 -9.59
C CYS A 82 -12.26 0.93 -8.19
N ARG A 83 -11.82 -0.33 -8.08
CA ARG A 83 -11.63 -1.01 -6.79
C ARG A 83 -10.20 -0.86 -6.34
N ILE A 84 -10.04 -0.20 -5.20
CA ILE A 84 -8.77 0.18 -4.62
C ILE A 84 -8.68 -0.44 -3.23
N THR A 85 -7.58 -1.12 -2.95
CA THR A 85 -7.23 -1.58 -1.62
C THR A 85 -6.06 -0.77 -1.09
N ILE A 86 -6.23 -0.12 0.06
CA ILE A 86 -5.13 0.51 0.79
C ILE A 86 -4.65 -0.47 1.85
N LEU A 87 -3.38 -0.87 1.77
CA LEU A 87 -2.64 -1.54 2.84
C LEU A 87 -1.85 -0.50 3.61
N GLU A 88 -2.04 -0.44 4.92
CA GLU A 88 -1.30 0.45 5.80
C GLU A 88 -0.94 -0.22 7.12
N THR A 89 0.12 0.30 7.74
CA THR A 89 0.71 -0.16 9.00
C THR A 89 1.35 1.00 9.72
#